data_AF-A0A937U5R3-F1
#
_entry.id   AF-A0A937U5R3-F1
#
_cell.length_a   1.000
_cell.length_b   1.000
_cell.length_c   1.000
_cell.angle_alpha   90.00
_cell.angle_beta   90.00
_cell.angle_gamma   90.00
#
_symmetry.space_group_name_H-M   'P 1'
#
loop_
_entity.id
_entity.type
_entity.pdbx_description
1 polymer ?
#
loop_
_entity_poly.entity_id
_entity_poly.type
_entity_poly.pdbx_seq_one_letter_code
_entity_poly.pdbx_strand_id
1 'polypeptide(L)' 'PELKSIPVVILTTSESEEEKMKSYNNGANSYIVKPVDFEKFSRVIKRLKLYWVVINSLPR' A
#
# COMPACT_ATOMS: atom_id res chain seq x y z
N PRO A 1 -17.69 -7.74 8.40
CA PRO A 1 -16.85 -8.75 7.73
C PRO A 1 -15.49 -8.84 8.41
N GLU A 2 -15.05 -10.05 8.74
CA GLU A 2 -13.88 -10.34 9.60
C GLU A 2 -12.56 -9.79 9.04
N LEU A 3 -12.45 -9.62 7.73
CA LEU A 3 -11.20 -9.16 7.09
C LEU A 3 -11.04 -7.64 7.04
N LYS A 4 -12.05 -6.86 7.45
CA LYS A 4 -12.03 -5.39 7.33
C LYS A 4 -10.95 -4.71 8.17
N SER A 5 -10.46 -5.36 9.22
CA SER A 5 -9.39 -4.83 10.06
C SER A 5 -8.00 -5.03 9.45
N ILE A 6 -7.83 -5.93 8.48
CA ILE A 6 -6.53 -6.21 7.86
C ILE A 6 -6.14 -5.01 6.99
N PRO A 7 -4.99 -4.34 7.25
CA PRO A 7 -4.55 -3.27 6.38
C PRO A 7 -4.18 -3.78 4.99
N VAL A 8 -4.71 -3.12 3.96
CA VAL A 8 -4.48 -3.44 2.55
C VAL A 8 -3.66 -2.33 1.90
N VAL A 9 -2.48 -2.69 1.38
CA VAL A 9 -1.64 -1.81 0.59
C VAL A 9 -1.61 -2.32 -0.86
N ILE A 10 -2.06 -1.50 -1.79
CA ILE A 10 -2.01 -1.79 -3.22
C ILE A 10 -0.63 -1.41 -3.77
N LEU A 11 0.01 -2.33 -4.50
CA LEU A 11 1.26 -2.11 -5.24
C LEU A 11 1.06 -2.55 -6.69
N THR A 12 1.05 -1.61 -7.63
CA THR A 12 0.65 -1.85 -9.02
C THR A 12 1.41 -0.95 -9.99
N THR A 13 1.51 -1.32 -11.27
CA THR A 13 2.11 -0.46 -12.31
C THR A 13 1.14 0.60 -12.83
N SER A 14 -0.14 0.53 -12.46
CA SER A 14 -1.15 1.48 -12.91
C SER A 14 -1.08 2.80 -12.16
N GLU A 15 -1.02 3.90 -12.90
CA GLU A 15 -1.12 5.28 -12.40
C GLU A 15 -2.54 5.85 -12.57
N SER A 16 -3.53 5.03 -12.94
CA SER A 16 -4.90 5.47 -13.16
C SER A 16 -5.51 6.07 -11.89
N GLU A 17 -5.91 7.35 -11.96
CA GLU A 17 -6.60 8.01 -10.86
C GLU A 17 -7.96 7.35 -10.55
N GLU A 18 -8.65 6.83 -11.56
CA GLU A 18 -9.91 6.12 -11.37
C GLU A 18 -9.71 4.84 -10.53
N GLU A 19 -8.70 4.03 -10.86
CA GLU A 19 -8.38 2.80 -10.12
C GLU A 19 -7.89 3.10 -8.71
N LYS A 20 -7.10 4.17 -8.54
CA LYS A 20 -6.66 4.65 -7.24
C LYS A 20 -7.85 5.04 -6.36
N MET A 21 -8.74 5.89 -6.86
CA MET A 21 -9.93 6.34 -6.12
C MET A 21 -10.86 5.18 -5.81
N LYS A 22 -11.08 4.27 -6.78
CA LYS A 22 -11.86 3.05 -6.57
C LYS A 22 -11.27 2.15 -5.48
N SER A 23 -9.94 2.04 -5.40
CA SER A 23 -9.26 1.24 -4.37
C SER A 23 -9.48 1.82 -2.98
N TYR A 24 -9.31 3.14 -2.82
CA TYR A 24 -9.58 3.82 -1.54
C TYR A 24 -11.05 3.74 -1.14
N ASN A 25 -11.98 3.92 -2.08
CA ASN A 25 -13.42 3.78 -1.81
C ASN A 25 -13.80 2.35 -1.35
N ASN A 26 -13.02 1.34 -1.74
CA ASN A 26 -13.20 -0.05 -1.31
C ASN A 26 -12.42 -0.43 -0.04
N GLY A 27 -11.76 0.54 0.63
CA GLY A 27 -11.11 0.34 1.92
C GLY A 27 -9.62 0.02 1.86
N ALA A 28 -8.93 0.26 0.73
CA ALA A 28 -7.47 0.23 0.72
C ALA A 28 -6.90 1.34 1.62
N ASN A 29 -5.83 1.02 2.37
CA ASN A 29 -5.16 1.99 3.24
C ASN A 29 -4.11 2.80 2.49
N SER A 30 -3.58 2.26 1.39
CA SER A 30 -2.55 2.91 0.58
C SER A 30 -2.54 2.35 -0.85
N TYR A 31 -2.13 3.20 -1.80
CA TYR A 31 -1.95 2.85 -3.21
C TYR A 31 -0.58 3.31 -3.71
N ILE A 32 0.20 2.39 -4.27
CA ILE A 32 1.60 2.61 -4.59
C ILE A 32 1.84 2.18 -6.02
N VAL A 33 2.26 3.14 -6.83
CA VAL A 33 2.75 2.86 -8.17
C VAL A 33 4.13 2.22 -8.05
N LYS A 34 4.28 1.01 -8.58
CA LYS A 34 5.50 0.22 -8.55
C LYS A 34 6.61 1.00 -9.25
N PRO A 35 7.67 1.39 -8.53
CA PRO A 35 8.83 2.00 -9.17
C PRO A 35 9.42 1.06 -10.22
N VAL A 36 9.65 1.58 -11.43
CA VAL A 36 10.29 0.84 -12.53
C VAL A 36 11.75 0.53 -12.20
N ASP A 37 12.43 1.48 -11.57
CA ASP A 37 13.82 1.33 -11.14
C ASP A 37 13.93 0.45 -9.89
N PHE A 38 14.79 -0.57 -9.94
CA PHE A 38 14.95 -1.54 -8.87
C PHE A 38 15.52 -0.94 -7.59
N GLU A 39 16.46 -0.01 -7.70
CA GLU A 39 17.03 0.65 -6.52
C GLU A 39 15.98 1.49 -5.80
N LYS A 40 15.19 2.26 -6.55
CA LYS A 40 14.04 3.01 -6.04
C LYS A 40 13.00 2.07 -5.46
N PHE A 41 12.70 0.94 -6.10
CA PHE A 41 11.80 -0.07 -5.58
C PHE A 41 12.27 -0.59 -4.22
N SER A 42 13.52 -1.04 -4.13
CA SER A 42 14.12 -1.54 -2.88
C SER A 42 14.05 -0.51 -1.75
N ARG A 43 14.32 0.77 -2.06
CA ARG A 43 14.23 1.86 -1.09
C ARG A 43 12.79 2.10 -0.61
N VAL A 44 11.82 2.09 -1.52
CA VAL A 44 10.39 2.27 -1.18
C VAL A 44 9.91 1.11 -0.30
N ILE A 45 10.21 -0.13 -0.67
CA ILE A 45 9.79 -1.31 0.12
C ILE A 45 10.41 -1.31 1.52
N LYS A 46 11.68 -0.93 1.68
CA LYS A 46 12.30 -0.80 3.02
C LYS A 46 11.57 0.20 3.91
N ARG A 47 11.20 1.37 3.37
CA ARG A 47 10.42 2.38 4.09
C ARG A 47 9.02 1.86 4.43
N LEU A 48 8.41 1.13 3.50
CA LEU A 48 7.08 0.57 3.70
C LEU A 48 7.04 -0.44 4.84
N LYS A 49 8.02 -1.36 4.84
CA LYS A 49 8.19 -2.36 5.88
C LYS A 49 8.35 -1.68 7.25
N LEU A 50 9.21 -0.66 7.33
CA LEU A 50 9.42 0.09 8.57
C LEU A 50 8.11 0.68 9.08
N TYR A 51 7.34 1.36 8.22
CA TYR A 51 6.08 1.95 8.63
C TYR A 51 5.06 0.89 9.07
N TRP A 52 4.70 -0.06 8.21
CA TRP A 52 3.57 -0.96 8.46
C TRP A 52 3.83 -2.04 9.50
N VAL A 53 5.08 -2.50 9.64
CA VAL A 53 5.42 -3.64 10.52
C VAL A 53 6.01 -3.18 11.84
N VAL A 54 6.73 -2.06 11.86
CA VAL A 54 7.49 -1.63 13.05
C VAL A 54 6.82 -0.44 13.73
N ILE A 55 6.37 0.56 12.96
CA ILE A 55 5.84 1.82 13.50
C ILE A 55 4.33 1.72 13.74
N ASN A 56 3.60 1.17 12.78
CA ASN A 56 2.15 1.13 12.82
C ASN A 56 1.66 0.17 13.92
N SER A 57 0.68 0.62 14.71
CA SER A 57 -0.05 -0.25 15.62
C SER A 57 -1.18 -0.91 14.84
N LEU A 58 -1.02 -2.20 14.51
CA LEU A 58 -2.04 -2.93 13.77
C LEU A 58 -3.31 -3.08 14.62
N PRO A 59 -4.51 -2.91 14.02
CA PRO A 59 -5.76 -3.19 14.71
C PRO A 59 -5.78 -4.66 15.17
N ARG A 60 -6.30 -4.89 16.38
CA ARG A 60 -6.47 -6.22 16.97
C ARG A 60 -7.77 -6.86 16.53
#